data_AF-A0A368RZB5-F1
#
_entry.id   AF-A0A368RZB5-F1
#
_cell.length_a   1.000
_cell.length_b   1.000
_cell.length_c   1.000
_cell.angle_alpha   90.00
_cell.angle_beta   90.00
_cell.angle_gamma   90.00
#
_symmetry.space_group_name_H-M   'P 1'
#
loop_
_entity.id
_entity.type
_entity.pdbx_description
1 polymer ?
#
loop_
_entity_poly.entity_id
_entity_poly.type
_entity_poly.pdbx_seq_one_letter_code
_entity_poly.pdbx_strand_id
1 'polypeptide(L)'
;MSGSGKGVSTSVAISNAITNLYATVFGSCHRLEPLPAEKKSMWRREMDCLLSVCDYIVEFFPSKEMLPDGTTREVMATRPRPDIYVNLPALKKLDDMLLEILDSFQKTEFWYVNDKGQKDDSVATPCRPASQRGDGKWWLPVPCVTKPGLTETARRDLQQKRDCASQIHKAAMAINNGVLAEIRIPDLYKQALPKCGRASVGDLIYRHMSFPGKFSPEYLLDCLEISSEHEALEAADRVEAAIHVWRRKASQSHSRSPWSAVKDLMESDKNVMLASRAEDVLLCLKQRFPGLSQTTLDASKIQYNKDVGQAILESYSRVLESLAYNIVTCIDDVLFADEAARKIA
;
A
#
# COMPACT_ATOMS: atom_id res chain seq x y z
N MET A 1 8.97 3.76 -28.23
CA MET A 1 9.86 2.60 -28.45
C MET A 1 10.94 2.95 -29.50
N SER A 2 11.77 3.99 -29.26
CA SER A 2 12.73 4.50 -30.25
C SER A 2 14.10 3.78 -30.23
N GLY A 3 14.25 2.72 -29.43
CA GLY A 3 15.49 1.91 -29.33
C GLY A 3 16.68 2.61 -28.66
N SER A 4 16.57 3.88 -28.26
CA SER A 4 17.70 4.72 -27.86
C SER A 4 18.24 4.49 -26.45
N GLY A 5 17.69 3.53 -25.69
CA GLY A 5 18.10 3.26 -24.30
C GLY A 5 17.83 4.39 -23.30
N LYS A 6 17.27 5.53 -23.72
CA LYS A 6 16.92 6.69 -22.86
C LYS A 6 15.58 6.50 -22.12
N GLY A 7 15.26 5.25 -21.78
CA GLY A 7 14.03 4.88 -21.10
C GLY A 7 14.16 4.91 -19.58
N VAL A 8 13.20 4.27 -18.91
CA VAL A 8 13.24 4.02 -17.47
C VAL A 8 14.14 2.83 -17.13
N SER A 9 14.53 2.68 -15.87
CA SER A 9 15.23 1.48 -15.39
C SER A 9 14.37 0.22 -15.54
N THR A 10 15.00 -0.95 -15.56
CA THR A 10 14.29 -2.24 -15.58
C THR A 10 13.33 -2.42 -14.40
N SER A 11 13.73 -1.95 -13.22
CA SER A 11 12.89 -1.92 -12.00
C SER A 11 11.62 -1.08 -12.19
N VAL A 12 11.73 0.11 -12.77
CA VAL A 12 10.55 0.95 -13.02
C VAL A 12 9.71 0.37 -14.17
N ALA A 13 10.35 -0.20 -15.19
CA ALA A 13 9.65 -0.86 -16.28
C ALA A 13 8.78 -2.02 -15.78
N ILE A 14 9.31 -2.88 -14.89
CA ILE A 14 8.56 -4.02 -14.35
C ILE A 14 7.45 -3.58 -13.39
N SER A 15 7.71 -2.57 -12.54
CA SER A 15 6.68 -2.01 -11.64
C SER A 15 5.52 -1.40 -12.43
N ASN A 16 5.82 -0.69 -13.52
CA ASN A 16 4.81 -0.16 -14.43
C ASN A 16 4.07 -1.27 -15.18
N ALA A 17 4.75 -2.34 -15.60
CA ALA A 17 4.12 -3.47 -16.28
C ALA A 17 3.09 -4.17 -15.37
N ILE A 18 3.45 -4.42 -14.10
CA ILE A 18 2.53 -4.99 -13.09
C ILE A 18 1.33 -4.07 -12.87
N THR A 19 1.57 -2.76 -12.70
CA THR A 19 0.51 -1.77 -12.49
C THR A 19 -0.44 -1.67 -13.69
N ASN A 20 0.10 -1.68 -14.92
CA ASN A 20 -0.69 -1.62 -16.15
C ASN A 20 -1.48 -2.92 -16.40
N LEU A 21 -0.89 -4.08 -16.09
CA LEU A 21 -1.59 -5.35 -16.16
C LEU A 21 -2.78 -5.36 -15.19
N TYR A 22 -2.57 -4.91 -13.95
CA TYR A 22 -3.64 -4.74 -12.98
C TYR A 22 -4.76 -3.84 -13.51
N ALA A 23 -4.43 -2.66 -14.04
CA ALA A 23 -5.41 -1.75 -14.63
C ALA A 23 -6.17 -2.39 -15.81
N THR A 24 -5.51 -3.20 -16.63
CA THR A 24 -6.13 -3.88 -17.78
C THR A 24 -7.10 -4.99 -17.34
N VAL A 25 -6.69 -5.81 -16.37
CA VAL A 25 -7.51 -6.93 -15.86
C VAL A 25 -8.65 -6.40 -14.99
N PHE A 26 -8.31 -5.62 -13.96
CA PHE A 26 -9.19 -5.23 -12.87
C PHE A 26 -9.68 -3.79 -12.92
N GLY A 27 -9.21 -2.96 -13.86
CA GLY A 27 -9.67 -1.56 -13.96
C GLY A 27 -11.16 -1.42 -14.27
N SER A 28 -11.81 -2.48 -14.76
CA SER A 28 -13.27 -2.56 -14.92
C SER A 28 -13.96 -3.34 -13.80
N CYS A 29 -13.21 -3.87 -12.81
CA CYS A 29 -13.72 -4.69 -11.72
C CYS A 29 -14.28 -3.79 -10.62
N HIS A 30 -15.43 -3.18 -10.91
CA HIS A 30 -16.22 -2.39 -9.97
C HIS A 30 -17.50 -3.11 -9.54
N ARG A 31 -17.56 -4.41 -9.81
CA ARG A 31 -18.68 -5.30 -9.54
C ARG A 31 -18.19 -6.52 -8.78
N LEU A 32 -19.01 -7.03 -7.88
CA LEU A 32 -18.78 -8.30 -7.23
C LEU A 32 -19.27 -9.43 -8.12
N GLU A 33 -18.40 -9.88 -9.03
CA GLU A 33 -18.66 -10.98 -9.96
C GLU A 33 -17.35 -11.72 -10.29
N PRO A 34 -17.42 -12.98 -10.74
CA PRO A 34 -16.25 -13.72 -11.19
C PRO A 34 -15.58 -13.02 -12.37
N LEU A 35 -14.25 -13.01 -12.39
CA LEU A 35 -13.51 -12.50 -13.53
C LEU A 35 -13.82 -13.34 -14.78
N PRO A 36 -13.99 -12.71 -15.95
CA PRO A 36 -14.04 -13.42 -17.22
C PRO A 36 -12.84 -14.35 -17.37
N ALA A 37 -13.05 -15.58 -17.84
CA ALA A 37 -12.01 -16.61 -17.92
C ALA A 37 -10.76 -16.14 -18.69
N GLU A 38 -10.95 -15.35 -19.75
CA GLU A 38 -9.86 -14.74 -20.52
C GLU A 38 -9.02 -13.77 -19.67
N LYS A 39 -9.67 -12.85 -18.95
CA LYS A 39 -8.99 -11.90 -18.06
C LYS A 39 -8.25 -12.60 -16.92
N LYS A 40 -8.86 -13.63 -16.33
CA LYS A 40 -8.24 -14.44 -15.28
C LYS A 40 -7.03 -15.22 -15.79
N SER A 41 -7.13 -15.82 -16.99
CA SER A 41 -6.01 -16.50 -17.63
C SER A 41 -4.89 -15.53 -17.99
N MET A 42 -5.23 -14.33 -18.46
CA MET A 42 -4.27 -13.27 -18.77
C MET A 42 -3.54 -12.83 -17.50
N TRP A 43 -4.25 -12.55 -16.41
CA TRP A 43 -3.64 -12.18 -15.13
C TRP A 43 -2.59 -13.20 -14.69
N ARG A 44 -2.96 -14.49 -14.61
CA ARG A 44 -2.05 -15.55 -14.19
C ARG A 44 -0.83 -15.66 -15.10
N ARG A 45 -1.03 -15.75 -16.42
CA ARG A 45 0.07 -15.92 -17.38
C ARG A 45 1.03 -14.74 -17.37
N GLU A 46 0.52 -13.52 -17.43
CA GLU A 46 1.35 -12.32 -17.50
C GLU A 46 2.05 -12.05 -16.16
N MET A 47 1.37 -12.28 -15.01
CA MET A 47 2.03 -12.22 -13.70
C MET A 47 3.12 -13.28 -13.57
N ASP A 48 2.87 -14.53 -13.96
CA ASP A 48 3.91 -15.58 -13.92
C ASP A 48 5.16 -15.16 -14.73
N CYS A 49 4.95 -14.55 -15.90
CA CYS A 49 6.04 -14.00 -16.70
C CYS A 49 6.82 -12.90 -15.96
N LEU A 50 6.11 -11.90 -15.41
CA LEU A 50 6.72 -10.78 -14.68
C LEU A 50 7.44 -11.24 -13.40
N LEU A 51 6.89 -12.22 -12.70
CA LEU A 51 7.43 -12.75 -11.45
C LEU A 51 8.60 -13.72 -11.67
N SER A 52 8.73 -14.33 -12.85
CA SER A 52 9.82 -15.29 -13.16
C SER A 52 11.23 -14.72 -12.93
N VAL A 53 11.39 -13.40 -13.01
CA VAL A 53 12.66 -12.72 -12.74
C VAL A 53 13.14 -12.98 -11.29
N CYS A 54 12.22 -13.12 -10.34
CA CYS A 54 12.54 -13.38 -8.94
C CYS A 54 13.28 -14.71 -8.72
N ASP A 55 13.07 -15.71 -9.57
CA ASP A 55 13.74 -17.02 -9.46
C ASP A 55 15.26 -16.92 -9.68
N TYR A 56 15.69 -15.84 -10.36
CA TYR A 56 17.10 -15.57 -10.67
C TYR A 56 17.74 -14.54 -9.72
N ILE A 57 16.99 -14.00 -8.76
CA ILE A 57 17.51 -13.05 -7.77
C ILE A 57 17.96 -13.81 -6.52
N VAL A 58 19.27 -14.06 -6.45
CA VAL A 58 19.88 -14.91 -5.43
C VAL A 58 20.94 -14.18 -4.60
N GLU A 59 21.14 -14.65 -3.38
CA GLU A 59 22.32 -14.36 -2.57
C GLU A 59 23.34 -15.49 -2.72
N PHE A 60 24.61 -15.10 -2.83
CA PHE A 60 25.74 -16.02 -2.77
C PHE A 60 26.20 -16.16 -1.32
N PHE A 61 26.39 -17.39 -0.86
CA PHE A 61 26.89 -17.67 0.48
C PHE A 61 27.96 -18.79 0.45
N PRO A 62 28.97 -18.73 1.34
CA PRO A 62 29.97 -19.77 1.44
C PRO A 62 29.35 -21.07 1.98
N SER A 63 29.65 -22.19 1.33
CA SER A 63 29.16 -23.51 1.67
C SER A 63 30.25 -24.57 1.50
N LYS A 64 29.99 -25.78 1.99
CA LYS A 64 30.87 -26.94 1.84
C LYS A 64 30.11 -28.03 1.11
N GLU A 65 30.70 -28.54 0.05
CA GLU A 65 30.19 -29.66 -0.74
C GLU A 65 31.05 -30.90 -0.48
N MET A 66 30.44 -32.03 -0.17
CA MET A 66 31.16 -33.30 -0.05
C MET A 66 31.11 -34.04 -1.39
N LEU A 67 32.29 -34.35 -1.92
CA LEU A 67 32.45 -35.13 -3.13
C LEU A 67 32.22 -36.63 -2.83
N PRO A 68 31.88 -37.45 -3.86
CA PRO A 68 31.66 -38.89 -3.69
C PRO A 68 32.84 -39.67 -3.11
N ASP A 69 34.05 -39.12 -3.20
CA ASP A 69 35.30 -39.67 -2.66
C ASP A 69 35.52 -39.35 -1.16
N GLY A 70 34.59 -38.62 -0.53
CA GLY A 70 34.67 -38.20 0.88
C GLY A 70 35.44 -36.88 1.10
N THR A 71 35.98 -36.27 0.04
CA THR A 71 36.69 -34.99 0.14
C THR A 71 35.68 -33.84 0.28
N THR A 72 35.93 -32.92 1.21
CA THR A 72 35.11 -31.70 1.37
C THR A 72 35.72 -30.53 0.59
N ARG A 73 34.92 -29.87 -0.24
CA ARG A 73 35.31 -28.70 -1.04
C ARG A 73 34.53 -27.47 -0.58
N GLU A 74 35.22 -26.35 -0.39
CA GLU A 74 34.57 -25.06 -0.18
C GLU A 74 34.05 -24.53 -1.52
N VAL A 75 32.76 -24.19 -1.54
CA VAL A 75 32.03 -23.73 -2.73
C VAL A 75 31.18 -22.51 -2.39
N MET A 76 30.90 -21.69 -3.39
CA MET A 76 29.88 -20.65 -3.28
C MET A 76 28.55 -21.22 -3.73
N ALA A 77 27.59 -21.31 -2.81
CA ALA A 77 26.24 -21.75 -3.10
C ALA A 77 25.32 -20.53 -3.29
N THR A 78 24.19 -20.75 -3.96
CA THR A 78 23.15 -19.74 -4.19
C THR A 78 21.88 -20.11 -3.47
N ARG A 79 21.19 -19.11 -2.91
CA ARG A 79 19.81 -19.24 -2.39
C ARG A 79 18.98 -18.04 -2.83
N PRO A 80 17.64 -18.16 -2.95
CA PRO A 80 16.78 -17.01 -3.19
C PRO A 80 17.01 -15.90 -2.17
N ARG A 81 16.95 -14.65 -2.60
CA ARG A 81 17.12 -13.51 -1.69
C ARG A 81 16.04 -13.53 -0.59
N PRO A 82 16.37 -13.29 0.70
CA PRO A 82 15.47 -13.51 1.83
C PRO A 82 14.13 -12.75 1.75
N ASP A 83 14.15 -11.51 1.29
CA ASP A 83 12.95 -10.68 1.08
C ASP A 83 12.00 -11.32 0.05
N ILE A 84 12.53 -11.85 -1.06
CA ILE A 84 11.77 -12.54 -2.09
C ILE A 84 11.26 -13.88 -1.58
N TYR A 85 12.14 -14.67 -0.94
CA TYR A 85 11.81 -16.00 -0.41
C TYR A 85 10.61 -15.97 0.54
N VAL A 86 10.51 -14.94 1.38
CA VAL A 86 9.41 -14.79 2.33
C VAL A 86 8.19 -14.13 1.68
N ASN A 87 8.37 -12.99 1.01
CA ASN A 87 7.24 -12.17 0.60
C ASN A 87 6.56 -12.65 -0.68
N LEU A 88 7.30 -13.21 -1.65
CA LEU A 88 6.71 -13.60 -2.94
C LEU A 88 5.66 -14.72 -2.80
N PRO A 89 5.90 -15.82 -2.06
CA PRO A 89 4.87 -16.84 -1.83
C PRO A 89 3.67 -16.29 -1.04
N ALA A 90 3.90 -15.38 -0.10
CA ALA A 90 2.83 -14.75 0.65
C ALA A 90 1.93 -13.91 -0.27
N LEU A 91 2.50 -13.10 -1.17
CA LEU A 91 1.75 -12.30 -2.14
C LEU A 91 0.96 -13.18 -3.12
N LYS A 92 1.57 -14.26 -3.65
CA LYS A 92 0.85 -15.22 -4.50
C LYS A 92 -0.38 -15.82 -3.80
N LYS A 93 -0.24 -16.16 -2.51
CA LYS A 93 -1.36 -16.65 -1.72
C LYS A 93 -2.46 -15.60 -1.54
N LEU A 94 -2.11 -14.34 -1.29
CA LEU A 94 -3.08 -13.25 -1.18
C LEU A 94 -3.82 -13.03 -2.50
N ASP A 95 -3.12 -13.11 -3.64
CA ASP A 95 -3.70 -13.03 -4.99
C ASP A 95 -4.73 -14.14 -5.22
N ASP A 96 -4.35 -15.40 -4.97
CA ASP A 96 -5.27 -16.54 -5.10
C ASP A 96 -6.52 -16.38 -4.23
N MET A 97 -6.37 -15.94 -2.98
CA MET A 97 -7.50 -15.67 -2.08
C MET A 97 -8.42 -14.56 -2.60
N LEU A 98 -7.88 -13.50 -3.22
CA LEU A 98 -8.70 -12.44 -3.83
C LEU A 98 -9.48 -12.95 -5.04
N LEU A 99 -8.84 -13.77 -5.88
CA LEU A 99 -9.50 -14.40 -7.02
C LEU A 99 -10.61 -15.35 -6.56
N GLU A 100 -10.39 -16.13 -5.48
CA GLU A 100 -11.40 -17.00 -4.88
C GLU A 100 -12.61 -16.21 -4.34
N ILE A 101 -12.37 -15.06 -3.70
CA ILE A 101 -13.45 -14.16 -3.26
C ILE A 101 -14.27 -13.72 -4.47
N LEU A 102 -13.65 -13.26 -5.56
CA LEU A 102 -14.37 -12.85 -6.77
C LEU A 102 -15.13 -14.02 -7.42
N ASP A 103 -14.50 -15.19 -7.55
CA ASP A 103 -15.09 -16.39 -8.14
C ASP A 103 -16.34 -16.88 -7.38
N SER A 104 -16.44 -16.57 -6.10
CA SER A 104 -17.56 -17.00 -5.27
C SER A 104 -18.87 -16.22 -5.53
N PHE A 105 -18.81 -15.08 -6.23
CA PHE A 105 -19.97 -14.24 -6.56
C PHE A 105 -20.77 -14.73 -7.81
N GLN A 106 -20.97 -16.04 -7.97
CA GLN A 106 -21.69 -16.59 -9.14
C GLN A 106 -23.21 -16.47 -9.06
N LYS A 107 -23.76 -16.54 -7.84
CA LYS A 107 -25.20 -16.49 -7.59
C LYS A 107 -25.45 -15.50 -6.46
N THR A 108 -25.80 -14.27 -6.82
CA THR A 108 -25.99 -13.17 -5.89
C THR A 108 -27.46 -12.83 -5.76
N GLU A 109 -27.87 -12.37 -4.57
CA GLU A 109 -29.20 -11.82 -4.30
C GLU A 109 -29.27 -10.30 -4.60
N PHE A 110 -28.22 -9.76 -5.20
CA PHE A 110 -28.09 -8.37 -5.62
C PHE A 110 -27.62 -8.29 -7.07
N TRP A 111 -27.86 -7.16 -7.73
CA TRP A 111 -27.45 -6.88 -9.11
C TRP A 111 -27.00 -5.42 -9.25
N TYR A 112 -26.51 -5.02 -10.43
CA TYR A 112 -26.06 -3.64 -10.70
C TYR A 112 -26.91 -2.93 -11.76
N VAL A 113 -27.18 -1.63 -11.56
CA VAL A 113 -27.89 -0.79 -12.54
C VAL A 113 -26.98 -0.54 -13.74
N ASN A 114 -27.11 -1.39 -14.75
CA ASN A 114 -26.62 -1.31 -16.14
C ASN A 114 -26.57 -2.70 -16.79
N ASP A 115 -27.09 -3.75 -16.14
CA ASP A 115 -27.41 -5.00 -16.81
C ASP A 115 -28.50 -4.72 -17.85
N LYS A 116 -28.06 -4.64 -19.10
CA LYS A 116 -28.86 -4.24 -20.26
C LYS A 116 -30.11 -5.10 -20.36
N GLY A 117 -31.30 -4.50 -20.18
CA GLY A 117 -32.51 -5.03 -20.82
C GLY A 117 -33.84 -5.03 -20.06
N GLN A 118 -33.98 -4.52 -18.85
CA GLN A 118 -35.32 -4.33 -18.27
C GLN A 118 -35.84 -2.91 -18.46
N LYS A 119 -36.32 -2.66 -19.68
CA LYS A 119 -37.55 -1.87 -19.84
C LYS A 119 -38.70 -2.81 -19.47
N ASP A 120 -39.03 -2.90 -18.20
CA ASP A 120 -40.37 -3.34 -17.82
C ASP A 120 -41.02 -2.21 -17.02
N ASP A 121 -41.90 -1.50 -17.72
CA ASP A 121 -42.96 -0.69 -17.13
C ASP A 121 -43.91 -1.64 -16.38
N SER A 122 -43.55 -2.09 -15.17
CA SER A 122 -44.50 -2.51 -14.14
C SER A 122 -43.82 -3.00 -12.86
N VAL A 123 -44.09 -2.27 -11.78
CA VAL A 123 -44.06 -2.75 -10.37
C VAL A 123 -42.68 -3.15 -9.81
N ALA A 124 -41.85 -2.13 -9.54
CA ALA A 124 -41.21 -1.90 -8.24
C ALA A 124 -40.21 -0.75 -8.45
N THR A 125 -40.49 0.40 -7.84
CA THR A 125 -39.53 1.51 -7.82
C THR A 125 -38.18 0.97 -7.36
N PRO A 126 -37.12 0.99 -8.20
CA PRO A 126 -35.79 0.66 -7.73
C PRO A 126 -35.49 1.67 -6.64
N CYS A 127 -35.41 1.23 -5.39
CA CYS A 127 -34.91 2.07 -4.31
C CYS A 127 -33.53 2.53 -4.77
N ARG A 128 -33.41 3.75 -5.30
CA ARG A 128 -32.11 4.39 -5.51
C ARG A 128 -31.55 4.61 -4.12
N PRO A 129 -30.56 3.83 -3.63
CA PRO A 129 -29.83 4.28 -2.47
C PRO A 129 -29.01 5.46 -2.98
N ALA A 130 -29.13 6.63 -2.35
CA ALA A 130 -28.08 7.62 -2.47
C ALA A 130 -26.80 6.91 -1.99
N SER A 131 -25.85 6.67 -2.89
CA SER A 131 -24.57 6.08 -2.51
C SER A 131 -23.99 6.85 -1.33
N GLN A 132 -23.41 6.16 -0.33
CA GLN A 132 -22.59 6.85 0.68
C GLN A 132 -21.40 7.56 0.03
N ARG A 133 -21.00 7.14 -1.17
CA ARG A 133 -19.97 7.83 -1.95
C ARG A 133 -20.59 9.12 -2.46
N GLY A 134 -20.15 10.25 -1.91
CA GLY A 134 -20.53 11.58 -2.38
C GLY A 134 -20.38 11.75 -3.90
N ASP A 135 -20.88 12.87 -4.41
CA ASP A 135 -21.05 13.26 -5.83
C ASP A 135 -19.87 12.96 -6.81
N GLY A 136 -18.68 12.65 -6.28
CA GLY A 136 -17.45 12.43 -7.03
C GLY A 136 -17.22 11.06 -7.68
N LYS A 137 -18.12 10.06 -7.59
CA LYS A 137 -17.90 8.70 -8.17
C LYS A 137 -19.06 8.21 -9.04
N TRP A 138 -19.61 9.10 -9.88
CA TRP A 138 -20.78 8.85 -10.73
C TRP A 138 -20.61 7.70 -11.76
N TRP A 139 -19.38 7.28 -12.07
CA TRP A 139 -19.09 6.22 -13.03
C TRP A 139 -19.14 4.80 -12.43
N LEU A 140 -19.27 4.66 -11.10
CA LEU A 140 -19.34 3.34 -10.46
C LEU A 140 -20.73 2.70 -10.63
N PRO A 141 -20.81 1.38 -10.88
CA PRO A 141 -22.09 0.66 -10.89
C PRO A 141 -22.80 0.76 -9.53
N VAL A 142 -24.10 1.05 -9.55
CA VAL A 142 -24.91 1.12 -8.31
C VAL A 142 -25.49 -0.26 -8.00
N PRO A 143 -25.22 -0.84 -6.82
CA PRO A 143 -25.81 -2.10 -6.42
C PRO A 143 -27.30 -1.93 -6.07
N CYS A 144 -28.09 -2.96 -6.38
CA CYS A 144 -29.52 -3.04 -6.10
C CYS A 144 -29.84 -4.35 -5.38
N VAL A 145 -30.79 -4.25 -4.45
CA VAL A 145 -31.29 -5.36 -3.64
C VAL A 145 -32.83 -5.28 -3.65
N THR A 146 -33.51 -6.40 -3.86
CA THR A 146 -34.99 -6.46 -3.79
C THR A 146 -35.46 -6.29 -2.34
N LYS A 147 -36.66 -5.73 -2.14
CA LYS A 147 -37.34 -5.85 -0.83
C LYS A 147 -37.72 -7.32 -0.59
N PRO A 148 -37.57 -7.87 0.63
CA PRO A 148 -37.30 -7.21 1.91
C PRO A 148 -35.82 -6.99 2.28
N GLY A 149 -34.88 -7.18 1.34
CA GLY A 149 -33.43 -7.18 1.58
C GLY A 149 -32.80 -8.54 1.28
N LEU A 150 -31.51 -8.68 1.57
CA LEU A 150 -30.76 -9.93 1.46
C LEU A 150 -31.18 -10.91 2.56
N THR A 151 -31.08 -12.20 2.26
CA THR A 151 -31.22 -13.26 3.26
C THR A 151 -30.15 -13.16 4.33
N GLU A 152 -30.46 -13.62 5.55
CA GLU A 152 -29.50 -13.61 6.65
C GLU A 152 -28.25 -14.45 6.37
N THR A 153 -28.39 -15.48 5.53
CA THR A 153 -27.27 -16.29 5.03
C THR A 153 -26.40 -15.51 4.05
N ALA A 154 -27.00 -14.81 3.07
CA ALA A 154 -26.25 -14.00 2.12
C ALA A 154 -25.56 -12.81 2.80
N ARG A 155 -26.19 -12.18 3.80
CA ARG A 155 -25.58 -11.09 4.57
C ARG A 155 -24.38 -11.57 5.38
N ARG A 156 -24.50 -12.70 6.09
CA ARG A 156 -23.38 -13.29 6.85
C ARG A 156 -22.21 -13.69 5.94
N ASP A 157 -22.52 -14.27 4.79
CA ASP A 157 -21.54 -14.66 3.79
C ASP A 157 -20.81 -13.43 3.19
N LEU A 158 -21.54 -12.35 2.87
CA LEU A 158 -20.93 -11.07 2.47
C LEU A 158 -20.01 -10.50 3.55
N GLN A 159 -20.43 -10.51 4.80
CA GLN A 159 -19.61 -10.01 5.91
C GLN A 159 -18.32 -10.83 6.06
N GLN A 160 -18.41 -12.16 5.97
CA GLN A 160 -17.24 -13.03 6.03
C GLN A 160 -16.25 -12.73 4.89
N LYS A 161 -16.75 -12.56 3.66
CA LYS A 161 -15.94 -12.19 2.50
C LYS A 161 -15.28 -10.82 2.67
N ARG A 162 -16.02 -9.85 3.20
CA ARG A 162 -15.54 -8.50 3.50
C ARG A 162 -14.42 -8.52 4.55
N ASP A 163 -14.59 -9.29 5.61
CA ASP A 163 -13.57 -9.43 6.66
C ASP A 163 -12.32 -10.12 6.12
N CYS A 164 -12.48 -11.14 5.27
CA CYS A 164 -11.37 -11.79 4.56
C CYS A 164 -10.61 -10.78 3.67
N ALA A 165 -11.32 -10.05 2.80
CA ALA A 165 -10.72 -9.04 1.94
C ALA A 165 -10.03 -7.91 2.75
N SER A 166 -10.58 -7.52 3.90
CA SER A 166 -9.96 -6.54 4.79
C SER A 166 -8.65 -7.07 5.41
N GLN A 167 -8.59 -8.34 5.79
CA GLN A 167 -7.36 -8.97 6.28
C GLN A 167 -6.30 -9.06 5.18
N ILE A 168 -6.70 -9.42 3.96
CA ILE A 168 -5.80 -9.43 2.79
C ILE A 168 -5.26 -8.02 2.52
N HIS A 169 -6.11 -7.00 2.53
CA HIS A 169 -5.71 -5.60 2.36
C HIS A 169 -4.64 -5.20 3.39
N LYS A 170 -4.86 -5.49 4.68
CA LYS A 170 -3.88 -5.21 5.74
C LYS A 170 -2.57 -5.97 5.55
N ALA A 171 -2.62 -7.24 5.13
CA ALA A 171 -1.43 -8.04 4.89
C ALA A 171 -0.62 -7.51 3.69
N ALA A 172 -1.28 -7.18 2.58
CA ALA A 172 -0.65 -6.61 1.40
C ALA A 172 0.00 -5.26 1.72
N MET A 173 -0.72 -4.38 2.43
CA MET A 173 -0.21 -3.09 2.90
C MET A 173 0.99 -3.24 3.84
N ALA A 174 1.00 -4.23 4.74
CA ALA A 174 2.13 -4.48 5.63
C ALA A 174 3.39 -4.92 4.85
N ILE A 175 3.23 -5.80 3.86
CA ILE A 175 4.34 -6.20 2.97
C ILE A 175 4.83 -4.99 2.17
N ASN A 176 3.92 -4.19 1.60
CA ASN A 176 4.27 -3.01 0.80
C ASN A 176 5.10 -2.01 1.62
N ASN A 177 4.61 -1.67 2.83
CA ASN A 177 5.33 -0.79 3.75
C ASN A 177 6.70 -1.34 4.16
N GLY A 178 6.79 -2.66 4.42
CA GLY A 178 8.06 -3.32 4.73
C GLY A 178 9.07 -3.21 3.59
N VAL A 179 8.63 -3.44 2.35
CA VAL A 179 9.49 -3.30 1.16
C VAL A 179 9.91 -1.84 0.95
N LEU A 180 8.97 -0.89 1.03
CA LEU A 180 9.27 0.54 0.89
C LEU A 180 10.26 1.04 1.95
N ALA A 181 10.19 0.54 3.19
CA ALA A 181 11.13 0.88 4.25
C ALA A 181 12.58 0.48 3.89
N GLU A 182 12.76 -0.66 3.23
CA GLU A 182 14.06 -1.20 2.80
C GLU A 182 14.57 -0.62 1.46
N ILE A 183 13.72 0.04 0.67
CA ILE A 183 14.18 0.72 -0.56
C ILE A 183 15.07 1.90 -0.18
N ARG A 184 16.27 1.92 -0.76
CA ARG A 184 17.25 2.99 -0.55
C ARG A 184 16.66 4.36 -0.93
N ILE A 185 16.81 5.31 0.00
CA ILE A 185 16.42 6.71 -0.23
C ILE A 185 17.30 7.33 -1.34
N PRO A 186 16.70 7.87 -2.41
CA PRO A 186 17.43 8.48 -3.51
C PRO A 186 18.26 9.69 -3.08
N ASP A 187 19.45 9.86 -3.66
CA ASP A 187 20.32 10.99 -3.30
C ASP A 187 19.74 12.34 -3.78
N LEU A 188 18.94 12.34 -4.85
CA LEU A 188 18.19 13.52 -5.29
C LEU A 188 17.20 14.01 -4.22
N TYR A 189 16.44 13.09 -3.61
CA TYR A 189 15.54 13.42 -2.50
C TYR A 189 16.32 14.01 -1.32
N LYS A 190 17.45 13.38 -0.96
CA LYS A 190 18.33 13.86 0.13
C LYS A 190 18.87 15.27 -0.09
N GLN A 191 19.11 15.66 -1.35
CA GLN A 191 19.58 16.99 -1.73
C GLN A 191 18.46 18.04 -1.72
N ALA A 192 17.22 17.64 -2.00
CA ALA A 192 16.05 18.50 -1.96
C ALA A 192 15.56 18.80 -0.52
N LEU A 193 15.97 17.99 0.48
CA LEU A 193 15.57 18.19 1.86
C LEU A 193 16.03 19.54 2.44
N PRO A 194 15.20 20.21 3.28
CA PRO A 194 15.59 21.43 3.97
C PRO A 194 16.83 21.27 4.85
N LYS A 195 17.55 22.38 5.08
CA LYS A 195 18.75 22.39 5.96
C LYS A 195 18.43 22.14 7.43
N CYS A 196 17.19 22.35 7.88
CA CYS A 196 16.75 22.09 9.25
C CYS A 196 15.35 21.44 9.28
N GLY A 197 15.16 20.45 10.15
CA GLY A 197 13.88 19.73 10.26
C GLY A 197 12.73 20.63 10.72
N ARG A 198 13.03 21.71 11.48
CA ARG A 198 12.06 22.75 11.83
C ARG A 198 11.46 23.44 10.60
N ALA A 199 12.24 23.65 9.54
CA ALA A 199 11.71 24.23 8.30
C ALA A 199 10.77 23.26 7.57
N SER A 200 10.94 21.95 7.75
CA SER A 200 10.04 20.94 7.20
C SER A 200 8.71 20.90 7.95
N VAL A 201 8.73 20.74 9.28
CA VAL A 201 7.49 20.59 10.07
C VAL A 201 6.79 21.91 10.44
N GLY A 202 7.48 23.04 10.34
CA GLY A 202 6.98 24.33 10.80
C GLY A 202 7.03 24.53 12.32
N ASP A 203 6.72 25.75 12.75
CA ASP A 203 6.94 26.21 14.13
C ASP A 203 6.04 25.54 15.16
N LEU A 204 4.77 25.29 14.81
CA LEU A 204 3.80 24.66 15.69
C LEU A 204 4.24 23.24 16.04
N ILE A 205 4.41 22.38 15.04
CA ILE A 205 4.79 20.97 15.22
C ILE A 205 6.15 20.87 15.93
N TYR A 206 7.13 21.70 15.52
CA TYR A 206 8.44 21.71 16.17
C TYR A 206 8.37 22.09 17.65
N ARG A 207 7.54 23.07 18.05
CA ARG A 207 7.39 23.47 19.45
C ARG A 207 6.88 22.32 20.31
N HIS A 208 5.88 21.58 19.84
CA HIS A 208 5.35 20.42 20.56
C HIS A 208 6.36 19.26 20.62
N MET A 209 7.02 18.94 19.49
CA MET A 209 8.02 17.85 19.46
C MET A 209 9.28 18.17 20.26
N SER A 210 9.66 19.44 20.40
CA SER A 210 10.83 19.85 21.19
C SER A 210 10.52 20.10 22.67
N PHE A 211 9.27 19.94 23.10
CA PHE A 211 8.87 20.14 24.49
C PHE A 211 9.58 19.13 25.42
N PRO A 212 10.26 19.57 26.51
CA PRO A 212 11.04 18.67 27.36
C PRO A 212 10.22 17.62 28.13
N GLY A 213 8.90 17.82 28.26
CA GLY A 213 8.02 16.91 29.00
C GLY A 213 7.53 15.70 28.19
N LYS A 214 6.48 15.07 28.71
CA LYS A 214 5.79 13.95 28.04
C LYS A 214 5.26 14.41 26.68
N PHE A 215 5.56 13.64 25.66
CA PHE A 215 5.09 13.86 24.29
C PHE A 215 3.98 12.87 23.97
N SER A 216 2.89 13.35 23.37
CA SER A 216 1.83 12.52 22.81
C SER A 216 1.63 12.92 21.35
N PRO A 217 1.84 12.00 20.39
CA PRO A 217 1.59 12.26 18.98
C PRO A 217 0.10 12.47 18.70
N GLU A 218 -0.80 11.79 19.42
CA GLU A 218 -2.26 11.92 19.27
C GLU A 218 -2.70 13.34 19.59
N TYR A 219 -2.24 13.89 20.73
CA TYR A 219 -2.57 15.25 21.14
C TYR A 219 -2.04 16.29 20.13
N LEU A 220 -0.84 16.08 19.58
CA LEU A 220 -0.30 16.95 18.53
C LEU A 220 -1.21 16.93 17.29
N LEU A 221 -1.62 15.75 16.83
CA LEU A 221 -2.49 15.63 15.66
C LEU A 221 -3.87 16.27 15.90
N ASP A 222 -4.42 16.17 17.11
CA ASP A 222 -5.66 16.85 17.47
C ASP A 222 -5.53 18.39 17.43
N CYS A 223 -4.35 18.94 17.71
CA CYS A 223 -4.07 20.37 17.59
C CYS A 223 -3.86 20.86 16.15
N LEU A 224 -3.65 19.96 15.18
CA LEU A 224 -3.36 20.33 13.79
C LEU A 224 -4.60 20.54 12.92
N GLU A 225 -5.80 20.26 13.46
CA GLU A 225 -7.09 20.44 12.77
C GLU A 225 -7.10 19.91 11.33
N ILE A 226 -6.50 18.73 11.09
CA ILE A 226 -6.41 18.12 9.76
C ILE A 226 -7.82 17.78 9.26
N SER A 227 -8.26 18.49 8.23
CA SER A 227 -9.63 18.46 7.72
C SER A 227 -9.78 17.66 6.43
N SER A 228 -8.68 17.41 5.72
CA SER A 228 -8.67 16.71 4.43
C SER A 228 -7.55 15.68 4.31
N GLU A 229 -7.72 14.71 3.40
CA GLU A 229 -6.68 13.74 3.06
C GLU A 229 -5.42 14.44 2.50
N HIS A 230 -5.61 15.54 1.76
CA HIS A 230 -4.49 16.30 1.22
C HIS A 230 -3.64 16.95 2.33
N GLU A 231 -4.28 17.55 3.33
CA GLU A 231 -3.58 18.11 4.50
C GLU A 231 -2.88 17.02 5.32
N ALA A 232 -3.50 15.85 5.45
CA ALA A 232 -2.90 14.69 6.10
C ALA A 232 -1.62 14.26 5.35
N LEU A 233 -1.67 14.21 4.01
CA LEU A 233 -0.53 13.82 3.19
C LEU A 233 0.60 14.85 3.27
N GLU A 234 0.26 16.13 3.20
CA GLU A 234 1.24 17.21 3.35
C GLU A 234 1.90 17.19 4.74
N ALA A 235 1.14 16.89 5.80
CA ALA A 235 1.69 16.71 7.14
C ALA A 235 2.63 15.49 7.20
N ALA A 236 2.25 14.36 6.59
CA ALA A 236 3.11 13.18 6.50
C ALA A 236 4.44 13.48 5.79
N ASP A 237 4.38 14.13 4.62
CA ASP A 237 5.56 14.53 3.82
C ASP A 237 6.51 15.43 4.62
N ARG A 238 5.94 16.42 5.33
CA ARG A 238 6.72 17.35 6.16
C ARG A 238 7.40 16.65 7.34
N VAL A 239 6.68 15.75 8.01
CA VAL A 239 7.21 14.96 9.14
C VAL A 239 8.30 14.01 8.65
N GLU A 240 8.07 13.30 7.55
CA GLU A 240 9.03 12.35 6.97
C GLU A 240 10.33 13.03 6.51
N ALA A 241 10.21 14.19 5.86
CA ALA A 241 11.37 15.02 5.53
C ALA A 241 12.17 15.40 6.79
N ALA A 242 11.49 15.74 7.89
CA ALA A 242 12.14 16.15 9.13
C ALA A 242 12.85 14.99 9.84
N ILE A 243 12.26 13.78 9.85
CA ILE A 243 12.90 12.55 10.36
C ILE A 243 14.27 12.40 9.70
N HIS A 244 14.33 12.48 8.36
CA HIS A 244 15.60 12.31 7.64
C HIS A 244 16.60 13.42 7.91
N VAL A 245 16.15 14.68 8.05
CA VAL A 245 17.04 15.79 8.40
C VAL A 245 17.64 15.61 9.80
N TRP A 246 16.82 15.22 10.79
CA TRP A 246 17.30 15.01 12.16
C TRP A 246 18.20 13.78 12.30
N ARG A 247 17.85 12.65 11.68
CA ARG A 247 18.71 11.45 11.64
C ARG A 247 20.07 11.75 11.00
N ARG A 248 20.10 12.54 9.92
CA ARG A 248 21.34 12.99 9.28
C ARG A 248 22.18 13.86 10.21
N LYS A 249 21.57 14.78 10.96
CA LYS A 249 22.31 15.64 11.90
C LYS A 249 22.81 14.90 13.12
N ALA A 250 22.03 13.96 13.66
CA ALA A 250 22.45 13.10 14.76
C ALA A 250 23.67 12.23 14.42
N SER A 251 23.85 11.87 13.14
CA SER A 251 24.99 11.07 12.67
C SER A 251 26.21 11.90 12.24
N GLN A 252 26.12 13.23 12.25
CA GLN A 252 27.25 14.11 11.90
C GLN A 252 28.10 14.39 13.15
N SER A 253 29.19 13.63 13.33
CA SER A 253 30.24 13.99 14.29
C SER A 253 31.17 15.04 13.67
N HIS A 254 31.07 16.30 14.10
CA HIS A 254 32.08 17.29 13.75
C HIS A 254 33.28 17.15 14.70
N SER A 255 34.46 16.78 14.17
CA SER A 255 35.69 16.76 14.95
C SER A 255 36.14 18.19 15.24
N ARG A 256 35.69 18.78 16.36
CA ARG A 256 36.18 20.05 16.90
C ARG A 256 36.27 20.00 18.43
N SER A 257 36.90 21.03 19.00
CA SER A 257 37.38 21.17 20.39
C SER A 257 36.48 20.57 21.50
N PRO A 258 37.03 20.27 22.71
CA PRO A 258 36.30 19.61 23.79
C PRO A 258 35.00 20.29 24.23
N TRP A 259 34.94 21.63 24.17
CA TRP A 259 33.73 22.41 24.45
C TRP A 259 32.67 22.33 23.34
N SER A 260 33.08 22.27 22.07
CA SER A 260 32.15 21.98 20.97
C SER A 260 31.62 20.55 21.06
N ALA A 261 32.43 19.59 21.51
CA ALA A 261 32.01 18.19 21.61
C ALA A 261 30.82 17.97 22.57
N VAL A 262 30.75 18.67 23.71
CA VAL A 262 29.61 18.57 24.64
C VAL A 262 28.33 19.16 24.03
N LYS A 263 28.45 20.31 23.36
CA LYS A 263 27.33 20.95 22.65
C LYS A 263 26.83 20.07 21.51
N ASP A 264 27.76 19.50 20.74
CA ASP A 264 27.45 18.61 19.61
C ASP A 264 26.79 17.31 20.10
N LEU A 265 27.20 16.77 21.25
CA LEU A 265 26.54 15.62 21.89
C LEU A 265 25.10 15.96 22.29
N MET A 266 24.88 17.09 22.97
CA MET A 266 23.53 17.53 23.35
C MET A 266 22.64 17.82 22.13
N GLU A 267 23.19 18.43 21.07
CA GLU A 267 22.46 18.66 19.83
C GLU A 267 22.15 17.34 19.10
N SER A 268 23.08 16.38 19.13
CA SER A 268 22.86 15.03 18.62
C SER A 268 21.72 14.32 19.36
N ASP A 269 21.76 14.27 20.70
CA ASP A 269 20.73 13.65 21.53
C ASP A 269 19.35 14.28 21.27
N LYS A 270 19.32 15.61 21.14
CA LYS A 270 18.10 16.33 20.76
C LYS A 270 17.60 15.91 19.37
N ASN A 271 18.48 15.79 18.39
CA ASN A 271 18.09 15.37 17.04
C ASN A 271 17.61 13.90 17.01
N VAL A 272 18.21 13.00 17.79
CA VAL A 272 17.74 11.61 17.95
C VAL A 272 16.32 11.60 18.55
N MET A 273 16.10 12.36 19.62
CA MET A 273 14.79 12.49 20.25
C MET A 273 13.74 13.06 19.30
N LEU A 274 14.07 14.13 18.57
CA LEU A 274 13.16 14.73 17.58
C LEU A 274 12.83 13.78 16.43
N ALA A 275 13.80 13.02 15.94
CA ALA A 275 13.58 12.00 14.92
C ALA A 275 12.65 10.90 15.43
N SER A 276 12.88 10.39 16.65
CA SER A 276 12.01 9.38 17.27
C SER A 276 10.57 9.88 17.44
N ARG A 277 10.39 11.10 17.95
CA ARG A 277 9.04 11.68 18.12
C ARG A 277 8.34 11.91 16.79
N ALA A 278 9.09 12.28 15.74
CA ALA A 278 8.53 12.44 14.41
C ALA A 278 8.12 11.10 13.78
N GLU A 279 8.86 10.01 14.06
CA GLU A 279 8.46 8.64 13.69
C GLU A 279 7.14 8.25 14.38
N ASP A 280 6.96 8.57 15.67
CA ASP A 280 5.70 8.34 16.39
C ASP A 280 4.52 9.12 15.78
N VAL A 281 4.76 10.39 15.39
CA VAL A 281 3.75 11.23 14.73
C VAL A 281 3.36 10.64 13.37
N LEU A 282 4.34 10.24 12.56
CA LEU A 282 4.08 9.65 11.25
C LEU A 282 3.30 8.34 11.38
N LEU A 283 3.62 7.50 12.37
CA LEU A 283 2.88 6.28 12.67
C LEU A 283 1.43 6.59 13.07
N CYS A 284 1.22 7.53 13.98
CA CYS A 284 -0.11 7.95 14.44
C CYS A 284 -0.94 8.53 13.27
N LEU A 285 -0.32 9.30 12.39
CA LEU A 285 -0.95 9.87 11.20
C LEU A 285 -1.40 8.75 10.24
N LYS A 286 -0.55 7.77 9.94
CA LYS A 286 -0.91 6.61 9.11
C LYS A 286 -2.05 5.76 9.73
N GLN A 287 -2.11 5.66 11.06
CA GLN A 287 -3.21 4.98 11.75
C GLN A 287 -4.54 5.75 11.66
N ARG A 288 -4.50 7.09 11.76
CA ARG A 288 -5.68 7.95 11.64
C ARG A 288 -6.19 8.05 10.21
N PHE A 289 -5.30 7.94 9.23
CA PHE A 289 -5.58 8.02 7.80
C PHE A 289 -5.10 6.75 7.08
N PRO A 290 -5.78 5.60 7.27
CA PRO A 290 -5.33 4.32 6.70
C PRO A 290 -5.40 4.25 5.17
N GLY A 291 -6.13 5.17 4.52
CA GLY A 291 -6.20 5.30 3.06
C GLY A 291 -5.30 6.40 2.49
N LEU A 292 -4.32 6.88 3.28
CA LEU A 292 -3.44 7.95 2.84
C LEU A 292 -2.68 7.55 1.58
N SER A 293 -2.71 8.43 0.58
CA SER A 293 -1.90 8.29 -0.62
C SER A 293 -0.40 8.15 -0.32
N GLN A 294 0.37 7.58 -1.25
CA GLN A 294 1.82 7.43 -1.11
C GLN A 294 2.50 8.79 -0.88
N THR A 295 3.48 8.82 0.02
CA THR A 295 4.24 10.05 0.31
C THR A 295 5.14 10.43 -0.86
N THR A 296 5.62 11.67 -0.86
CA THR A 296 6.63 12.15 -1.80
C THR A 296 7.92 11.32 -1.73
N LEU A 297 8.29 10.83 -0.53
CA LEU A 297 9.45 9.94 -0.39
C LEU A 297 9.17 8.58 -1.02
N ASP A 298 8.00 7.99 -0.76
CA ASP A 298 7.62 6.69 -1.32
C ASP A 298 7.61 6.75 -2.86
N ALA A 299 7.00 7.79 -3.43
CA ALA A 299 7.02 8.04 -4.87
C ALA A 299 8.46 8.18 -5.42
N SER A 300 9.32 8.90 -4.70
CA SER A 300 10.74 9.05 -5.08
C SER A 300 11.48 7.71 -5.01
N LYS A 301 11.28 6.92 -3.95
CA LYS A 301 11.85 5.59 -3.79
C LYS A 301 11.47 4.70 -4.98
N ILE A 302 10.20 4.65 -5.35
CA ILE A 302 9.71 3.85 -6.48
C ILE A 302 10.34 4.33 -7.80
N GLN A 303 10.33 5.65 -8.05
CA GLN A 303 10.82 6.23 -9.30
C GLN A 303 12.32 5.99 -9.53
N TYR A 304 13.12 6.05 -8.48
CA TYR A 304 14.59 5.94 -8.59
C TYR A 304 15.14 4.59 -8.10
N ASN A 305 14.27 3.65 -7.71
CA ASN A 305 14.68 2.30 -7.34
C ASN A 305 15.38 1.62 -8.52
N LYS A 306 16.46 0.87 -8.24
CA LYS A 306 17.20 0.06 -9.22
C LYS A 306 17.14 -1.44 -8.91
N ASP A 307 16.57 -1.82 -7.77
CA ASP A 307 16.41 -3.21 -7.37
C ASP A 307 15.12 -3.79 -7.96
N VAL A 308 15.28 -4.75 -8.88
CA VAL A 308 14.15 -5.38 -9.58
C VAL A 308 13.29 -6.21 -8.63
N GLY A 309 13.88 -6.89 -7.66
CA GLY A 309 13.13 -7.71 -6.70
C GLY A 309 12.26 -6.85 -5.79
N GLN A 310 12.80 -5.73 -5.27
CA GLN A 310 12.01 -4.78 -4.49
C GLN A 310 10.92 -4.12 -5.35
N ALA A 311 11.20 -3.82 -6.62
CA ALA A 311 10.20 -3.25 -7.52
C ALA A 311 9.04 -4.22 -7.78
N ILE A 312 9.32 -5.52 -7.93
CA ILE A 312 8.28 -6.56 -8.05
C ILE A 312 7.48 -6.66 -6.75
N LEU A 313 8.14 -6.79 -5.60
CA LEU A 313 7.47 -6.95 -4.32
C LEU A 313 6.60 -5.73 -3.96
N GLU A 314 7.11 -4.51 -4.17
CA GLU A 314 6.37 -3.25 -3.97
C GLU A 314 5.16 -3.17 -4.90
N SER A 315 5.37 -3.31 -6.20
CA SER A 315 4.27 -3.10 -7.16
C SER A 315 3.21 -4.19 -7.08
N TYR A 316 3.60 -5.44 -6.83
CA TYR A 316 2.66 -6.53 -6.66
C TYR A 316 1.83 -6.38 -5.37
N SER A 317 2.48 -6.07 -4.25
CA SER A 317 1.77 -5.80 -2.99
C SER A 317 0.80 -4.62 -3.10
N ARG A 318 1.21 -3.53 -3.77
CA ARG A 318 0.36 -2.35 -4.00
C ARG A 318 -0.87 -2.64 -4.86
N VAL A 319 -0.75 -3.43 -5.92
CA VAL A 319 -1.92 -3.78 -6.74
C VAL A 319 -2.86 -4.74 -6.02
N LEU A 320 -2.35 -5.68 -5.22
CA LEU A 320 -3.19 -6.55 -4.38
C LEU A 320 -3.89 -5.78 -3.27
N GLU A 321 -3.19 -4.83 -2.64
CA GLU A 321 -3.78 -3.91 -1.66
C GLU A 321 -4.96 -3.14 -2.26
N SER A 322 -4.77 -2.62 -3.48
CA SER A 322 -5.80 -1.88 -4.23
C SER A 322 -6.99 -2.77 -4.58
N LEU A 323 -6.76 -4.00 -5.03
CA LEU A 323 -7.81 -4.96 -5.35
C LEU A 323 -8.64 -5.31 -4.11
N ALA A 324 -7.95 -5.63 -3.01
CA ALA A 324 -8.58 -5.99 -1.75
C ALA A 324 -9.44 -4.84 -1.20
N TYR A 325 -8.91 -3.61 -1.23
CA TYR A 325 -9.67 -2.41 -0.86
C TYR A 325 -10.90 -2.23 -1.75
N ASN A 326 -10.76 -2.36 -3.07
CA ASN A 326 -11.89 -2.23 -4.00
C ASN A 326 -12.99 -3.25 -3.68
N ILE A 327 -12.65 -4.52 -3.45
CA ILE A 327 -13.61 -5.56 -3.07
C ILE A 327 -14.33 -5.21 -1.76
N VAL A 328 -13.59 -4.77 -0.73
CA VAL A 328 -14.20 -4.32 0.54
C VAL A 328 -15.20 -3.22 0.28
N THR A 329 -14.83 -2.19 -0.49
CA THR A 329 -15.74 -1.07 -0.75
C THR A 329 -16.96 -1.48 -1.57
N CYS A 330 -16.82 -2.40 -2.52
CA CYS A 330 -17.96 -2.93 -3.28
C CYS A 330 -18.91 -3.74 -2.40
N ILE A 331 -18.40 -4.51 -1.43
CA ILE A 331 -19.23 -5.22 -0.46
C ILE A 331 -19.93 -4.24 0.48
N ASP A 332 -19.22 -3.23 0.97
CA ASP A 332 -19.81 -2.19 1.83
C ASP A 332 -20.95 -1.44 1.12
N ASP A 333 -20.83 -1.17 -0.19
CA ASP A 333 -21.91 -0.56 -0.98
C ASP A 333 -23.16 -1.47 -1.07
N VAL A 334 -22.98 -2.79 -1.22
CA VAL A 334 -24.09 -3.77 -1.26
C VAL A 334 -24.76 -3.88 0.11
N LEU A 335 -23.97 -3.95 1.20
CA LEU A 335 -24.49 -4.00 2.56
C LEU A 335 -25.27 -2.72 2.91
N PHE A 336 -24.81 -1.56 2.43
CA PHE A 336 -25.53 -0.31 2.57
C PHE A 336 -26.86 -0.31 1.80
N ALA A 337 -26.88 -0.83 0.57
CA ALA A 337 -28.11 -0.99 -0.22
C ALA A 337 -29.10 -1.95 0.46
N ASP A 338 -28.62 -3.04 1.07
CA ASP A 338 -29.43 -3.97 1.88
C ASP A 338 -30.06 -3.28 3.09
N GLU A 339 -29.28 -2.48 3.83
CA GLU A 339 -29.79 -1.72 4.98
C GLU A 339 -30.87 -0.72 4.55
N ALA A 340 -30.67 -0.02 3.43
CA ALA A 340 -31.64 0.91 2.89
C ALA A 340 -32.94 0.19 2.45
N ALA A 341 -32.84 -0.97 1.80
CA ALA A 341 -33.99 -1.76 1.38
C ALA A 341 -34.84 -2.23 2.57
N ARG A 342 -34.20 -2.57 3.70
CA ARG A 342 -34.85 -2.99 4.95
C ARG A 342 -35.52 -1.86 5.73
N LYS A 343 -35.00 -0.63 5.67
CA LYS A 343 -35.56 0.52 6.40
C LYS A 343 -36.85 1.08 5.81
N ILE A 344 -37.16 0.76 4.54
CA ILE A 344 -38.38 1.21 3.84
C ILE A 344 -39.48 0.13 3.98
N ALA A 345 -39.53 -0.56 5.11
CA ALA A 345 -40.47 -1.64 5.43
C ALA A 345 -41.39 -1.24 6.58
#